data_AF-A0A8W7PSE9-F1
#
_entry.id   AF-A0A8W7PSE9-F1
#
_cell.length_a   1.000
_cell.length_b   1.000
_cell.length_c   1.000
_cell.angle_alpha   90.00
_cell.angle_beta   90.00
_cell.angle_gamma   90.00
#
_symmetry.space_group_name_H-M   'P 1'
#
loop_
_entity.id
_entity.type
_entity.pdbx_description
1 polymer ?
#
loop_
_entity_poly.entity_id
_entity_poly.type
_entity_poly.pdbx_seq_one_letter_code
_entity_poly.pdbx_strand_id
1 'polypeptide(L)'
;LTKHPQTGIVHYNPDVCTGCRYCMVGCPFNVPKYDYDNPFGQIHKCELCNQKGIERLDQGGLPGCVEVCPTGAVIFGTREQLLAEAQQRLASKPGTSYRFPRQTVQADDHYEHAIPHYQPHLYGEAEGGGTQVLVLTGVPFEKLGLPPLEPLSTGARSEHVQHSLYSGMVLPLVALTGITFLAHRNTRQERQDEKEDRHDDA
;
A
#
# COMPACT_ATOMS: atom_id res chain seq x y z
N LEU A 1 -3.50 11.18 1.06
CA LEU A 1 -3.02 10.23 2.09
C LEU A 1 -1.50 10.35 2.13
N THR A 2 -0.90 10.42 3.31
CA THR A 2 0.55 10.65 3.44
C THR A 2 1.12 9.69 4.47
N LYS A 3 2.20 8.98 4.12
CA LYS A 3 2.89 8.09 5.05
C LYS A 3 3.86 8.90 5.90
N HIS A 4 3.77 8.76 7.23
CA HIS A 4 4.74 9.34 8.14
C HIS A 4 6.08 8.59 8.02
N PRO A 5 7.22 9.30 7.86
CA PRO A 5 8.50 8.68 7.50
C PRO A 5 9.08 7.77 8.58
N GLN A 6 8.83 8.08 9.86
CA GLN A 6 9.40 7.32 10.99
C GLN A 6 8.45 6.20 11.45
N THR A 7 7.24 6.57 11.90
CA THR A 7 6.23 5.62 12.39
C THR A 7 5.58 4.75 11.30
N GLY A 8 5.67 5.15 10.03
CA GLY A 8 5.03 4.43 8.92
C GLY A 8 3.50 4.54 8.86
N ILE A 9 2.87 5.28 9.77
CA ILE A 9 1.41 5.52 9.81
C ILE A 9 1.00 6.29 8.56
N VAL A 10 -0.07 5.86 7.89
CA VAL A 10 -0.63 6.58 6.74
C VAL A 10 -1.75 7.48 7.22
N HIS A 11 -1.57 8.79 7.10
CA HIS A 11 -2.52 9.80 7.55
C HIS A 11 -3.48 10.28 6.45
N TYR A 12 -4.69 10.67 6.87
CA TYR A 12 -5.65 11.39 6.05
C TYR A 12 -5.61 12.88 6.41
N ASN A 13 -5.58 13.75 5.39
CA ASN A 13 -5.67 15.20 5.58
C ASN A 13 -6.95 15.71 4.90
N PRO A 14 -7.95 16.19 5.67
CA PRO A 14 -9.20 16.70 5.12
C PRO A 14 -8.99 17.98 4.31
N ASP A 15 -8.00 18.81 4.66
CA ASP A 15 -7.76 20.12 4.03
C ASP A 15 -7.25 20.00 2.57
N VAL A 16 -6.70 18.84 2.22
CA VAL A 16 -6.20 18.51 0.86
C VAL A 16 -7.18 17.59 0.11
N CYS A 17 -8.18 17.04 0.81
CA CYS A 17 -9.07 16.05 0.23
C CYS A 17 -10.10 16.71 -0.70
N THR A 18 -10.11 16.27 -1.96
CA THR A 18 -11.09 16.72 -2.97
C THR A 18 -12.29 15.79 -3.12
N GLY A 19 -12.40 14.75 -2.28
CA GLY A 19 -13.50 13.78 -2.37
C GLY A 19 -13.49 12.90 -3.63
N CYS A 20 -12.37 12.80 -4.36
CA CYS A 20 -12.29 12.03 -5.61
C CYS A 20 -12.42 10.50 -5.46
N ARG A 21 -12.29 9.98 -4.23
CA ARG A 21 -12.42 8.55 -3.87
C ARG A 21 -11.42 7.59 -4.54
N TYR A 22 -10.39 8.09 -5.22
CA TYR A 22 -9.34 7.23 -5.79
C TYR A 22 -8.60 6.42 -4.73
N CYS A 23 -8.54 6.90 -3.49
CA CYS A 23 -8.01 6.12 -2.37
C CYS A 23 -8.83 4.85 -2.06
N MET A 24 -10.14 4.85 -2.30
CA MET A 24 -10.99 3.66 -2.14
C MET A 24 -10.70 2.63 -3.22
N VAL A 25 -10.51 3.09 -4.45
CA VAL A 25 -10.20 2.24 -5.61
C VAL A 25 -8.78 1.69 -5.55
N GLY A 26 -7.81 2.52 -5.16
CA GLY A 26 -6.40 2.15 -5.11
C GLY A 26 -5.99 1.27 -3.94
N CYS A 27 -6.83 1.18 -2.89
CA CYS A 27 -6.53 0.34 -1.74
C CYS A 27 -6.93 -1.12 -2.02
N PRO A 28 -5.97 -2.07 -2.11
CA PRO A 28 -6.31 -3.47 -2.37
C PRO A 28 -7.13 -4.11 -1.24
N PHE A 29 -7.03 -3.54 -0.03
CA PHE A 29 -7.75 -4.02 1.16
C PHE A 29 -9.14 -3.40 1.32
N ASN A 30 -9.56 -2.49 0.43
CA ASN A 30 -10.85 -1.80 0.51
C ASN A 30 -11.10 -1.09 1.87
N VAL A 31 -10.03 -0.51 2.46
CA VAL A 31 -10.06 0.07 3.81
C VAL A 31 -10.66 1.48 3.86
N PRO A 32 -10.22 2.46 3.03
CA PRO A 32 -10.80 3.80 3.06
C PRO A 32 -12.30 3.78 2.74
N LYS A 33 -13.11 4.44 3.56
CA LYS A 33 -14.55 4.61 3.34
C LYS A 33 -14.90 6.07 3.26
N TYR A 34 -15.85 6.40 2.39
CA TYR A 34 -16.35 7.75 2.21
C TYR A 34 -17.67 7.92 2.93
N ASP A 35 -17.87 9.07 3.56
CA ASP A 35 -19.14 9.49 4.16
C ASP A 35 -20.09 9.99 3.06
N TYR A 36 -21.03 9.14 2.64
CA TYR A 36 -21.96 9.45 1.54
C TYR A 36 -23.13 10.33 1.94
N ASP A 37 -23.48 10.37 3.21
CA ASP A 37 -24.67 11.07 3.72
C ASP A 37 -24.36 12.54 4.07
N ASN A 38 -23.11 12.94 3.87
CA ASN A 38 -22.62 14.28 4.17
C ASN A 38 -22.26 15.02 2.86
N PRO A 39 -22.84 16.21 2.61
CA PRO A 39 -22.47 17.05 1.47
C PRO A 39 -20.98 17.43 1.44
N PHE A 40 -20.33 17.44 2.60
CA PHE A 40 -18.89 17.64 2.79
C PHE A 40 -18.21 16.34 3.20
N GLY A 41 -18.64 15.22 2.62
CA GLY A 41 -18.21 13.88 2.98
C GLY A 41 -16.69 13.73 2.99
N GLN A 42 -16.21 13.04 4.01
CA GLN A 42 -14.79 12.84 4.27
C GLN A 42 -14.42 11.37 4.10
N ILE A 43 -13.12 11.10 4.01
CA ILE A 43 -12.59 9.75 4.02
C ILE A 43 -12.26 9.36 5.47
N HIS A 44 -12.77 8.22 5.89
CA HIS A 44 -12.43 7.61 7.18
C HIS A 44 -11.66 6.32 6.96
N LYS A 45 -10.64 6.10 7.79
CA LYS A 45 -9.85 4.87 7.86
C LYS A 45 -9.09 4.81 9.17
N CYS A 46 -8.50 3.66 9.47
CA CYS A 46 -7.55 3.54 10.57
C CYS A 46 -6.33 4.46 10.35
N GLU A 47 -5.92 5.14 11.42
CA GLU A 47 -4.71 5.95 11.53
C GLU A 47 -3.90 5.56 12.77
N LEU A 48 -4.05 4.30 13.23
CA LEU A 48 -3.43 3.77 14.44
C LEU A 48 -3.69 4.65 15.67
N CYS A 49 -4.90 5.21 15.76
CA CYS A 49 -5.31 6.17 16.79
C CYS A 49 -4.43 7.43 16.86
N ASN A 50 -3.80 7.81 15.75
CA ASN A 50 -2.99 9.02 15.64
C ASN A 50 -3.54 10.01 14.61
N GLN A 51 -4.83 9.94 14.32
CA GLN A 51 -5.54 10.96 13.56
C GLN A 51 -5.63 12.29 14.35
N LYS A 52 -5.75 13.39 13.61
CA LYS A 52 -5.90 14.74 14.15
C LYS A 52 -7.07 14.82 15.15
N GLY A 53 -6.82 15.38 16.33
CA GLY A 53 -7.76 15.50 17.45
C GLY A 53 -7.82 14.30 18.39
N ILE A 54 -7.13 13.19 18.08
CA ILE A 54 -7.03 12.01 18.96
C ILE A 54 -5.58 11.77 19.40
N GLU A 55 -4.63 11.75 18.46
CA GLU A 55 -3.17 11.77 18.73
C GLU A 55 -2.68 10.89 19.91
N ARG A 56 -3.24 9.68 20.09
CA ARG A 56 -2.94 8.86 21.29
C ARG A 56 -1.47 8.48 21.36
N LEU A 57 -0.88 8.12 20.23
CA LEU A 57 0.52 7.70 20.18
C LEU A 57 1.45 8.87 20.48
N ASP A 58 1.15 10.06 19.97
CA ASP A 58 1.94 11.27 20.22
C ASP A 58 1.87 11.70 21.69
N GLN A 59 0.79 11.35 22.39
CA GLN A 59 0.62 11.56 23.84
C GLN A 59 1.21 10.44 24.71
N GLY A 60 1.88 9.46 24.11
CA GLY A 60 2.47 8.32 24.83
C GLY A 60 1.47 7.22 25.20
N GLY A 61 0.23 7.30 24.72
CA GLY A 61 -0.77 6.25 24.85
C GLY A 61 -0.65 5.16 23.79
N LEU A 62 -1.51 4.15 23.89
CA LEU A 62 -1.61 3.06 22.92
C LEU A 62 -2.83 3.22 22.01
N PRO A 63 -2.87 2.55 20.84
CA PRO A 63 -4.10 2.47 20.07
C PRO A 63 -5.23 1.88 20.91
N GLY A 64 -6.43 2.46 20.84
CA GLY A 64 -7.54 2.06 21.72
C GLY A 64 -7.93 0.58 21.58
N CYS A 65 -7.85 0.01 20.36
CA CYS A 65 -8.12 -1.41 20.14
C CYS A 65 -7.07 -2.34 20.77
N VAL A 66 -5.83 -1.86 20.93
CA VAL A 66 -4.73 -2.58 21.56
C VAL A 66 -4.88 -2.53 23.09
N GLU A 67 -5.18 -1.35 23.62
CA GLU A 67 -5.32 -1.11 25.06
C GLU A 67 -6.47 -1.93 25.67
N VAL A 68 -7.59 -2.02 24.97
CA VAL A 68 -8.79 -2.73 25.45
C VAL A 68 -8.73 -4.25 25.23
N CYS A 69 -7.76 -4.77 24.47
CA CYS A 69 -7.75 -6.17 24.08
C CYS A 69 -7.49 -7.08 25.30
N PRO A 70 -8.48 -7.91 25.73
CA PRO A 70 -8.34 -8.66 26.98
C PRO A 70 -7.45 -9.90 26.85
N THR A 71 -7.20 -10.37 25.62
CA THR A 71 -6.58 -11.68 25.33
C THR A 71 -5.25 -11.59 24.57
N GLY A 72 -4.75 -10.39 24.25
CA GLY A 72 -3.51 -10.26 23.47
C GLY A 72 -3.64 -10.65 21.99
N ALA A 73 -4.87 -10.60 21.46
CA ALA A 73 -5.14 -10.83 20.04
C ALA A 73 -4.64 -9.68 19.15
N VAL A 74 -4.69 -8.44 19.66
CA VAL A 74 -4.18 -7.24 19.01
C VAL A 74 -3.14 -6.61 19.93
N ILE A 75 -1.91 -6.49 19.43
CA ILE A 75 -0.77 -5.93 20.16
C ILE A 75 -0.06 -4.88 19.31
N PHE A 76 0.70 -4.01 19.96
CA PHE A 76 1.43 -2.91 19.34
C PHE A 76 2.91 -2.96 19.73
N GLY A 77 3.77 -2.53 18.82
CA GLY A 77 5.22 -2.55 19.01
C GLY A 77 5.92 -2.18 17.71
N THR A 78 7.25 -2.28 17.72
CA THR A 78 8.01 -2.12 16.47
C THR A 78 7.75 -3.30 15.54
N ARG A 79 7.94 -3.07 14.24
CA ARG A 79 7.72 -4.12 13.25
C ARG A 79 8.59 -5.35 13.51
N GLU A 80 9.82 -5.15 13.97
CA GLU A 80 10.76 -6.22 14.31
C GLU A 80 10.25 -7.08 15.47
N GLN A 81 9.72 -6.43 16.52
CA GLN A 81 9.15 -7.13 17.67
C GLN A 81 7.92 -7.95 17.28
N LEU A 82 7.04 -7.36 16.46
CA LEU A 82 5.81 -8.02 16.00
C LEU A 82 6.11 -9.19 15.06
N LEU A 83 7.12 -9.06 14.19
CA LEU A 83 7.58 -10.17 13.34
C LEU A 83 8.13 -11.33 14.18
N ALA A 84 8.98 -11.03 15.17
CA ALA A 84 9.54 -12.05 16.05
C ALA A 84 8.44 -12.80 16.84
N GLU A 85 7.49 -12.06 17.42
CA GLU A 85 6.34 -12.63 18.12
C GLU A 85 5.47 -13.50 17.19
N ALA A 86 5.22 -13.03 15.96
CA ALA A 86 4.44 -13.79 14.98
C ALA A 86 5.15 -15.08 14.55
N GLN A 87 6.46 -15.02 14.30
CA GLN A 87 7.28 -16.20 13.98
C GLN A 87 7.29 -17.21 15.12
N GLN A 88 7.37 -16.75 16.38
CA GLN A 88 7.29 -17.61 17.55
C GLN A 88 5.94 -18.31 17.65
N ARG A 89 4.82 -17.60 17.42
CA ARG A 89 3.48 -18.19 17.39
C ARG A 89 3.31 -19.22 16.28
N LEU A 90 3.84 -18.94 15.08
CA LEU A 90 3.79 -19.85 13.93
C LEU A 90 4.65 -21.12 14.13
N ALA A 91 5.80 -20.98 14.78
CA ALA A 91 6.71 -22.11 15.05
C ALA A 91 6.20 -23.03 16.19
N SER A 92 5.28 -22.53 17.01
CA SER A 92 4.77 -23.26 18.17
C SER A 92 3.69 -24.28 17.78
N LYS A 93 3.65 -25.40 18.49
CA LYS A 93 2.73 -26.50 18.19
C LYS A 93 1.29 -26.13 18.57
N PRO A 94 0.29 -26.27 17.67
CA PRO A 94 -1.11 -26.06 18.03
C PRO A 94 -1.52 -26.92 19.24
N GLY A 95 -2.29 -26.33 20.15
CA GLY A 95 -2.77 -26.96 21.38
C GLY A 95 -1.83 -26.85 22.59
N THR A 96 -0.58 -26.39 22.44
CA THR A 96 0.28 -26.11 23.59
C THR A 96 -0.07 -24.79 24.24
N SER A 97 0.09 -24.69 25.57
CA SER A 97 -0.11 -23.42 26.29
C SER A 97 0.91 -22.37 25.84
N TYR A 98 0.45 -21.13 25.68
CA TYR A 98 1.27 -19.97 25.32
C TYR A 98 0.81 -18.73 26.07
N ARG A 99 1.78 -17.88 26.45
CA ARG A 99 1.55 -16.62 27.16
C ARG A 99 1.50 -15.48 26.15
N PHE A 100 0.30 -15.17 25.66
CA PHE A 100 0.07 -14.10 24.70
C PHE A 100 0.29 -12.74 25.37
N PRO A 101 1.26 -11.91 24.93
CA PRO A 101 1.41 -10.56 25.46
C PRO A 101 0.15 -9.74 25.23
N ARG A 102 -0.26 -8.96 26.23
CA ARG A 102 -1.34 -7.98 26.11
C ARG A 102 -0.74 -6.60 25.89
N GLN A 103 -1.41 -5.81 25.05
CA GLN A 103 -1.01 -4.44 24.68
C GLN A 103 0.30 -4.36 23.89
N THR A 104 1.45 -4.69 24.46
CA THR A 104 2.75 -4.64 23.78
C THR A 104 3.54 -5.93 23.96
N VAL A 105 4.45 -6.23 23.03
CA VAL A 105 5.31 -7.45 23.10
C VAL A 105 6.15 -7.48 24.38
N GLN A 106 6.46 -6.31 24.95
CA GLN A 106 7.32 -6.16 26.12
C GLN A 106 6.54 -6.03 27.45
N ALA A 107 5.21 -5.99 27.41
CA ALA A 107 4.41 -5.92 28.62
C ALA A 107 4.52 -7.23 29.42
N ASP A 108 4.60 -7.12 30.75
CA ASP A 108 4.58 -8.27 31.67
C ASP A 108 3.17 -8.89 31.81
N ASP A 109 2.17 -8.21 31.28
CA ASP A 109 0.79 -8.68 31.29
C ASP A 109 0.53 -9.64 30.12
N HIS A 110 0.21 -10.89 30.44
CA HIS A 110 -0.02 -11.95 29.46
C HIS A 110 -1.34 -12.66 29.68
N TYR A 111 -1.96 -13.10 28.58
CA TYR A 111 -3.09 -13.99 28.57
C TYR A 111 -2.63 -15.41 28.21
N GLU A 112 -2.88 -16.37 29.08
CA GLU A 112 -2.48 -17.76 28.83
C GLU A 112 -3.60 -18.53 28.12
N HIS A 113 -3.29 -19.09 26.94
CA HIS A 113 -4.23 -19.91 26.19
C HIS A 113 -3.50 -20.91 25.29
N ALA A 114 -4.22 -21.95 24.86
CA ALA A 114 -3.69 -22.89 23.89
C ALA A 114 -3.50 -22.21 22.53
N ILE A 115 -2.38 -22.50 21.87
CA ILE A 115 -2.11 -21.95 20.54
C ILE A 115 -3.12 -22.51 19.53
N PRO A 116 -3.85 -21.65 18.81
CA PRO A 116 -4.74 -22.10 17.76
C PRO A 116 -3.93 -22.61 16.56
N HIS A 117 -4.56 -23.40 15.71
CA HIS A 117 -3.97 -23.74 14.42
C HIS A 117 -3.93 -22.49 13.54
N TYR A 118 -2.74 -21.98 13.23
CA TYR A 118 -2.55 -20.88 12.28
C TYR A 118 -2.33 -21.39 10.86
N GLN A 119 -2.71 -20.58 9.87
CA GLN A 119 -2.19 -20.71 8.51
C GLN A 119 -0.67 -20.47 8.55
N PRO A 120 0.14 -21.23 7.79
CA PRO A 120 1.61 -21.10 7.79
C PRO A 120 2.07 -19.89 6.97
N HIS A 121 1.51 -18.71 7.25
CA HIS A 121 1.77 -17.46 6.56
C HIS A 121 1.48 -16.28 7.48
N LEU A 122 2.37 -15.30 7.49
CA LEU A 122 2.20 -14.03 8.18
C LEU A 122 1.81 -12.95 7.17
N TYR A 123 0.53 -12.62 7.14
CA TYR A 123 0.04 -11.65 6.19
C TYR A 123 0.40 -10.23 6.62
N GLY A 124 0.83 -9.43 5.65
CA GLY A 124 1.34 -8.08 5.83
C GLY A 124 2.87 -8.02 5.93
N GLU A 125 3.58 -9.15 5.95
CA GLU A 125 5.04 -9.18 5.97
C GLU A 125 5.61 -8.65 4.65
N ALA A 126 5.10 -9.15 3.52
CA ALA A 126 5.60 -8.83 2.18
C ALA A 126 4.55 -8.15 1.30
N GLU A 127 3.26 -8.38 1.57
CA GLU A 127 2.13 -7.99 0.74
C GLU A 127 2.17 -6.50 0.39
N GLY A 128 2.28 -6.20 -0.91
CA GLY A 128 2.28 -4.82 -1.40
C GLY A 128 3.47 -3.96 -0.93
N GLY A 129 4.60 -4.58 -0.61
CA GLY A 129 5.81 -3.92 -0.10
C GLY A 129 5.90 -3.91 1.43
N GLY A 130 5.08 -4.74 2.08
CA GLY A 130 4.98 -4.83 3.53
C GLY A 130 4.02 -3.81 4.13
N THR A 131 3.43 -4.19 5.25
CA THR A 131 2.41 -3.40 5.96
C THR A 131 2.85 -3.10 7.40
N GLN A 132 2.11 -2.20 8.05
CA GLN A 132 2.27 -1.88 9.48
C GLN A 132 1.34 -2.72 10.38
N VAL A 133 0.47 -3.54 9.79
CA VAL A 133 -0.51 -4.36 10.51
C VAL A 133 -0.34 -5.79 10.02
N LEU A 134 0.26 -6.62 10.88
CA LEU A 134 0.51 -8.02 10.59
C LEU A 134 -0.63 -8.89 11.11
N VAL A 135 -1.01 -9.92 10.36
CA VAL A 135 -2.17 -10.75 10.68
C VAL A 135 -1.79 -12.23 10.68
N LEU A 136 -2.10 -12.89 11.79
CA LEU A 136 -2.17 -14.34 11.91
C LEU A 136 -3.63 -14.78 12.01
N THR A 137 -3.96 -15.89 11.37
CA THR A 137 -5.34 -16.41 11.31
C THR A 137 -5.33 -17.92 11.25
N GLY A 138 -6.39 -18.56 11.76
CA GLY A 138 -6.63 -19.99 11.59
C GLY A 138 -7.47 -20.35 10.35
N VAL A 139 -7.99 -19.35 9.63
CA VAL A 139 -8.78 -19.52 8.40
C VAL A 139 -8.09 -18.84 7.22
N PRO A 140 -8.37 -19.25 5.96
CA PRO A 140 -7.82 -18.59 4.78
C PRO A 140 -8.03 -17.08 4.78
N PHE A 141 -7.01 -16.32 4.39
CA PHE A 141 -6.97 -14.84 4.45
C PHE A 141 -8.05 -14.18 3.61
N GLU A 142 -8.41 -14.80 2.48
CA GLU A 142 -9.43 -14.31 1.56
C GLU A 142 -10.82 -14.28 2.21
N LYS A 143 -11.09 -15.19 3.16
CA LYS A 143 -12.34 -15.19 3.94
C LYS A 143 -12.43 -14.01 4.90
N LEU A 144 -11.30 -13.40 5.23
CA LEU A 144 -11.20 -12.19 6.05
C LEU A 144 -11.16 -10.92 5.20
N GLY A 145 -11.29 -11.03 3.87
CA GLY A 145 -11.16 -9.90 2.95
C GLY A 145 -9.71 -9.43 2.78
N LEU A 146 -8.74 -10.31 3.07
CA LEU A 146 -7.31 -10.05 2.88
C LEU A 146 -6.87 -10.75 1.57
N PRO A 147 -6.78 -10.03 0.43
CA PRO A 147 -6.50 -10.64 -0.87
C PRO A 147 -5.03 -11.07 -0.97
N PRO A 148 -4.68 -12.10 -1.77
CA PRO A 148 -3.28 -12.38 -2.06
C PRO A 148 -2.67 -11.20 -2.84
N LEU A 149 -1.50 -10.74 -2.41
CA LEU A 149 -0.79 -9.62 -3.04
C LEU A 149 0.67 -9.97 -3.29
N GLU A 150 1.17 -9.53 -4.43
CA GLU A 150 2.60 -9.63 -4.74
C GLU A 150 3.44 -8.76 -3.78
N PRO A 151 4.71 -9.12 -3.53
CA PRO A 151 5.61 -8.32 -2.70
C PRO A 151 5.85 -6.91 -3.23
N LEU A 152 5.71 -6.70 -4.54
CA LEU A 152 5.82 -5.38 -5.15
C LEU A 152 4.41 -4.82 -5.39
N SER A 153 4.12 -3.65 -4.82
CA SER A 153 2.83 -3.00 -5.03
C SER A 153 2.65 -2.60 -6.50
N THR A 154 1.39 -2.60 -6.96
CA THR A 154 1.04 -2.12 -8.31
C THR A 154 1.54 -0.71 -8.54
N GLY A 155 1.44 0.16 -7.53
CA GLY A 155 1.97 1.53 -7.58
C GLY A 155 3.48 1.57 -7.81
N ALA A 156 4.26 0.83 -7.00
CA ALA A 156 5.71 0.77 -7.15
C ALA A 156 6.13 0.18 -8.50
N ARG A 157 5.41 -0.83 -8.99
CA ARG A 157 5.66 -1.41 -10.33
C ARG A 157 5.39 -0.40 -11.44
N SER A 158 4.27 0.32 -11.37
CA SER A 158 3.93 1.37 -12.34
C SER A 158 4.93 2.52 -12.30
N GLU A 159 5.32 2.98 -11.12
CA GLU A 159 6.35 4.00 -10.93
C GLU A 159 7.68 3.55 -11.54
N HIS A 160 8.12 2.32 -11.26
CA HIS A 160 9.34 1.77 -11.82
C HIS A 160 9.31 1.77 -13.35
N VAL A 161 8.24 1.27 -13.97
CA VAL A 161 8.08 1.28 -15.43
C VAL A 161 8.07 2.70 -16.01
N GLN A 162 7.35 3.62 -15.37
CA GLN A 162 7.29 5.01 -15.82
C GLN A 162 8.65 5.68 -15.75
N HIS A 163 9.38 5.54 -14.64
CA HIS A 163 10.73 6.08 -14.54
C HIS A 163 11.67 5.39 -15.51
N SER A 164 11.58 4.09 -15.72
CA SER A 164 12.43 3.41 -16.72
C SER A 164 12.18 3.89 -18.15
N LEU A 165 10.91 4.09 -18.54
CA LEU A 165 10.56 4.49 -19.91
C LEU A 165 10.76 5.98 -20.17
N TYR A 166 10.50 6.82 -19.17
CA TYR A 166 10.47 8.28 -19.34
C TYR A 166 11.63 9.01 -18.67
N SER A 167 12.53 8.31 -17.95
CA SER A 167 13.72 8.94 -17.39
C SER A 167 14.56 9.59 -18.49
N GLY A 168 14.95 10.84 -18.25
CA GLY A 168 15.71 11.65 -19.21
C GLY A 168 14.99 11.97 -20.52
N MET A 169 13.66 11.79 -20.59
CA MET A 169 12.85 12.00 -21.80
C MET A 169 13.33 11.20 -23.03
N VAL A 170 14.09 10.11 -22.83
CA VAL A 170 14.71 9.35 -23.93
C VAL A 170 13.65 8.81 -24.89
N LEU A 171 12.64 8.10 -24.38
CA LEU A 171 11.59 7.53 -25.22
C LEU A 171 10.76 8.61 -25.96
N PRO A 172 10.26 9.68 -25.31
CA PRO A 172 9.63 10.79 -26.03
C PRO A 172 10.50 11.43 -27.11
N LEU A 173 11.80 11.64 -26.86
CA LEU A 173 12.72 12.22 -27.84
C LEU A 173 12.95 11.28 -29.02
N VAL A 174 13.15 9.98 -28.78
CA VAL A 174 13.26 8.98 -29.85
C VAL A 174 11.96 8.92 -30.68
N ALA A 175 10.80 8.94 -30.03
CA ALA A 175 9.53 8.95 -30.73
C ALA A 175 9.35 10.22 -31.58
N LEU A 176 9.63 11.39 -31.01
CA LEU A 176 9.50 12.67 -31.71
C LEU A 176 10.47 12.76 -32.89
N THR A 177 11.75 12.42 -32.68
CA THR A 177 12.76 12.40 -33.75
C THR A 177 12.38 11.43 -34.87
N GLY A 178 11.86 10.24 -34.53
CA GLY A 178 11.34 9.28 -35.51
C GLY A 178 10.17 9.84 -36.32
N ILE A 179 9.19 10.47 -35.68
CA ILE A 179 8.04 11.10 -36.35
C ILE A 179 8.52 12.25 -37.25
N THR A 180 9.41 13.11 -36.76
CA THR A 180 9.99 14.21 -37.55
C THR A 180 10.75 13.70 -38.77
N PHE A 181 11.53 12.62 -38.62
CA PHE A 181 12.26 12.00 -39.72
C PHE A 181 11.32 11.46 -40.80
N LEU A 182 10.26 10.73 -40.41
CA LEU A 182 9.26 10.21 -41.33
C LEU A 182 8.52 11.32 -42.07
N ALA A 183 8.09 12.37 -41.35
CA ALA A 183 7.46 13.54 -41.94
C ALA A 183 8.39 14.25 -42.94
N HIS A 184 9.67 14.39 -42.59
CA HIS A 184 10.65 15.00 -43.49
C HIS A 184 10.91 14.14 -44.74
N ARG A 185 10.95 12.81 -44.60
CA ARG A 185 11.11 11.90 -45.74
C ARG A 185 9.92 11.97 -46.69
N ASN A 186 8.68 11.90 -46.18
CA ASN A 186 7.48 12.00 -47.01
C ASN A 186 7.42 13.34 -47.76
N THR A 187 7.62 14.45 -47.04
CA THR A 187 7.56 15.81 -47.65
C THR A 187 8.71 16.12 -48.61
N ARG A 188 9.83 15.37 -48.58
CA ARG A 188 10.89 15.45 -49.60
C ARG A 188 10.56 14.63 -50.84
N GLN A 189 9.98 13.45 -50.65
CA GLN A 189 9.56 12.58 -51.75
C GLN A 189 8.48 13.27 -52.58
N GLU A 190 7.45 13.83 -51.95
CA GLU A 190 6.41 14.65 -52.63
C GLU A 190 7.02 15.80 -53.44
N ARG A 191 8.05 16.49 -52.91
CA ARG A 191 8.75 17.56 -53.63
C ARG A 191 9.65 17.08 -54.77
N GLN A 192 10.13 15.84 -54.73
CA GLN A 192 10.91 15.26 -55.82
C GLN A 192 9.98 14.83 -56.94
N ASP A 193 8.88 14.16 -56.61
CA ASP A 193 7.84 13.77 -57.56
C ASP A 193 7.28 15.02 -58.28
N GLU A 194 6.93 16.09 -57.55
CA GLU A 194 6.50 17.38 -58.13
C GLU A 194 7.55 18.11 -58.99
N LYS A 195 8.84 17.76 -58.86
CA LYS A 195 9.93 18.33 -59.67
C LYS A 195 10.21 17.48 -60.91
N GLU A 196 10.04 16.17 -60.81
CA GLU A 196 10.20 15.22 -61.91
C GLU A 196 9.05 15.41 -62.92
N ASP A 197 7.80 15.50 -62.45
CA ASP A 197 6.62 15.83 -63.28
C ASP A 197 6.81 17.16 -64.04
N ARG A 198 7.39 18.16 -63.37
CA ARG A 198 7.62 19.51 -63.94
C ARG A 198 8.79 19.56 -64.92
N HIS A 199 9.65 18.54 -64.94
CA HIS A 199 10.77 18.42 -65.86
C HIS A 199 10.38 17.64 -67.12
N ASP A 200 9.44 16.68 -67.01
CA ASP A 200 8.85 15.97 -68.15
C ASP A 200 7.87 16.85 -68.96
N ASP A 201 7.32 17.90 -68.36
CA ASP A 201 6.40 18.86 -69.01
C ASP A 201 7.10 20.07 -69.71
N ALA A 202 8.44 20.13 -69.75
CA ALA A 202 9.24 21.25 -70.29
C ALA A 202 10.11 20.85 -71.50
#